data_AF-A0A0X9B8S6-F1
#
_entry.id   AF-A0A0X9B8S6-F1
#
_cell.length_a   1.000
_cell.length_b   1.000
_cell.length_c   1.000
_cell.angle_alpha   90.00
_cell.angle_beta   90.00
_cell.angle_gamma   90.00
#
_symmetry.space_group_name_H-M   'P 1'
#
loop_
_entity.id
_entity.type
_entity.pdbx_description
1 polymer ?
#
loop_
_entity_poly.entity_id
_entity_poly.type
_entity_poly.pdbx_seq_one_letter_code
_entity_poly.pdbx_strand_id
1 'polypeptide(L)'
;AGPTFEHADDQSTLSRDDAQFVDVLHTNTRGSPDRSIGIQRPVGHIDIYPNGGTFQPGCDIQNTLLGIALEGIKGLQNMDQLVKCSHERSIHLFIDSLLNIQQQSLAYRCNSKDT
;
A
#
# COMPACT_ATOMS: atom_id res chain seq x y z
N ALA A 1 5.22 5.15 5.36
CA ALA A 1 4.81 4.45 6.60
C ALA A 1 3.70 5.27 7.26
N GLY A 2 2.69 4.64 7.84
CA GLY A 2 1.57 5.29 8.53
C GLY A 2 1.86 5.60 10.01
N PRO A 3 2.37 4.64 10.81
CA PRO A 3 2.59 4.88 12.24
C PRO A 3 3.52 6.08 12.44
N THR A 4 3.22 6.92 13.43
CA THR A 4 3.87 8.21 13.73
C THR A 4 3.77 9.31 12.66
N PHE A 5 3.35 9.00 11.43
CA PHE A 5 3.33 9.96 10.31
C PHE A 5 1.92 10.39 9.87
N GLU A 6 0.89 9.59 10.19
CA GLU A 6 -0.50 9.86 9.79
C GLU A 6 -0.99 11.25 10.26
N HIS A 7 -0.55 11.68 11.45
CA HIS A 7 -0.91 12.97 12.05
C HIS A 7 0.29 13.92 12.22
N ALA A 8 1.44 13.55 11.66
CA ALA A 8 2.61 14.40 11.61
C ALA A 8 2.36 15.61 10.69
N ASP A 9 3.00 16.74 11.02
CA ASP A 9 2.96 17.94 10.16
C ASP A 9 3.81 17.75 8.90
N ASP A 10 3.67 18.68 7.96
CA ASP A 10 4.37 18.64 6.67
C ASP A 10 5.89 18.79 6.81
N GLN A 11 6.42 19.18 7.98
CA GLN A 11 7.87 19.21 8.23
C GLN A 11 8.42 17.88 8.72
N SER A 12 7.55 17.00 9.23
CA SER A 12 7.91 15.73 9.87
C SER A 12 7.42 14.51 9.11
N THR A 13 6.84 14.70 7.93
CA THR A 13 6.36 13.63 7.03
C THR A 13 6.57 14.03 5.58
N LEU A 14 6.39 13.09 4.65
CA LEU A 14 6.37 13.42 3.23
C LEU A 14 5.24 14.43 2.96
N SER A 15 5.54 15.46 2.17
CA SER A 15 4.59 16.46 1.71
C SER A 15 4.78 16.76 0.22
N ARG A 16 3.76 17.35 -0.40
CA ARG A 16 3.84 17.88 -1.76
C ARG A 16 4.91 18.96 -1.92
N ASP A 17 5.28 19.66 -0.85
CA ASP A 17 6.24 20.76 -0.91
C ASP A 17 7.71 20.28 -0.93
N ASP A 18 7.96 18.99 -0.72
CA ASP A 18 9.31 18.42 -0.65
C ASP A 18 10.00 18.31 -2.03
N ALA A 19 9.24 18.40 -3.12
CA ALA A 19 9.75 18.35 -4.48
C ALA A 19 8.85 19.09 -5.47
N GLN A 20 9.32 19.30 -6.70
CA GLN A 20 8.52 19.91 -7.76
C GLN A 20 7.28 19.08 -8.12
N PHE A 21 7.34 17.77 -7.92
CA PHE A 21 6.24 16.83 -8.10
C PHE A 21 6.46 15.62 -7.21
N VAL A 22 5.38 15.12 -6.61
CA VAL A 22 5.37 14.00 -5.64
C VAL A 22 4.16 13.15 -5.96
N ASP A 23 4.39 11.93 -6.43
CA ASP A 23 3.37 10.90 -6.62
C ASP A 23 3.52 9.78 -5.59
N VAL A 24 2.40 9.27 -5.10
CA VAL A 24 2.36 8.35 -3.95
C VAL A 24 1.50 7.14 -4.28
N LEU A 25 2.04 5.94 -4.04
CA LEU A 25 1.32 4.67 -4.14
C LEU A 25 0.92 4.18 -2.75
N HIS A 26 -0.38 4.19 -2.46
CA HIS A 26 -0.96 3.69 -1.21
C HIS A 26 -1.45 2.26 -1.42
N THR A 27 -0.70 1.25 -0.99
CA THR A 27 -1.05 -0.17 -1.20
C THR A 27 -1.39 -0.94 0.06
N ASN A 28 -1.15 -0.38 1.24
CA ASN A 28 -1.42 -1.04 2.52
C ASN A 28 -1.96 -0.06 3.59
N THR A 29 -3.12 0.53 3.32
CA THR A 29 -3.79 1.51 4.20
C THR A 29 -4.85 0.89 5.11
N ARG A 30 -4.94 -0.44 5.19
CA ARG A 30 -5.92 -1.12 6.05
C ARG A 30 -5.65 -0.83 7.54
N GLY A 31 -6.71 -0.61 8.29
CA GLY A 31 -6.66 -0.40 9.75
C GLY A 31 -7.22 0.97 10.15
N SER A 32 -7.25 1.24 11.45
CA SER A 32 -7.45 2.61 11.94
C SER A 32 -6.24 3.48 11.58
N PRO A 33 -6.39 4.81 11.48
CA PRO A 33 -5.30 5.74 11.15
C PRO A 33 -3.99 5.45 11.88
N ASP A 34 -4.04 5.25 13.21
CA ASP A 34 -2.85 4.95 14.04
C ASP A 34 -2.30 3.53 13.94
N ARG A 35 -2.97 2.62 13.23
CA ARG A 35 -2.62 1.19 13.17
C ARG A 35 -2.35 0.68 11.76
N SER A 36 -2.56 1.51 10.75
CA SER A 36 -2.19 1.13 9.39
C SER A 36 -0.68 1.21 9.19
N ILE A 37 -0.14 0.30 8.39
CA ILE A 37 1.30 0.25 8.07
C ILE A 37 1.65 1.32 7.03
N GLY A 38 0.77 1.52 6.05
CA GLY A 38 0.82 2.63 5.10
C GLY A 38 0.10 3.85 5.65
N ILE A 39 0.54 5.03 5.20
CA ILE A 39 -0.17 6.29 5.47
C ILE A 39 -1.47 6.30 4.67
N GLN A 40 -2.58 6.69 5.28
CA GLN A 40 -3.90 6.66 4.65
C GLN A 40 -4.21 7.97 3.94
N ARG A 41 -3.91 9.09 4.60
CA ARG A 41 -4.13 10.42 4.02
C ARG A 41 -3.26 10.67 2.79
N PRO A 42 -3.74 11.50 1.84
CA PRO A 42 -2.90 11.95 0.73
C PRO A 42 -1.76 12.82 1.25
N VAL A 43 -0.58 12.63 0.67
CA VAL A 43 0.65 13.38 0.98
C VAL A 43 1.38 13.88 -0.27
N GLY A 44 0.88 13.56 -1.46
CA GLY A 44 1.47 13.99 -2.72
C GLY A 44 0.71 15.10 -3.45
N HIS A 45 1.16 15.32 -4.68
CA HIS A 45 0.41 15.98 -5.75
C HIS A 45 -0.60 15.02 -6.38
N ILE A 46 -0.20 13.76 -6.53
CA ILE A 46 -1.04 12.66 -7.03
C ILE A 46 -0.90 11.47 -6.08
N ASP A 47 -2.01 11.10 -5.45
CA ASP A 47 -2.08 9.95 -4.55
C ASP A 47 -2.93 8.86 -5.22
N ILE A 48 -2.30 7.72 -5.51
CA ILE A 48 -2.91 6.60 -6.20
C ILE A 48 -3.16 5.48 -5.18
N TYR A 49 -4.37 4.94 -5.18
CA TYR A 49 -4.81 3.88 -4.28
C TYR A 49 -5.17 2.62 -5.08
N PRO A 50 -4.19 1.83 -5.58
CA PRO A 50 -4.46 0.62 -6.35
C PRO A 50 -5.35 -0.34 -5.55
N ASN A 51 -6.41 -0.84 -6.19
CA ASN A 51 -7.38 -1.74 -5.54
C ASN A 51 -8.01 -1.13 -4.26
N GLY A 52 -8.21 0.19 -4.23
CA GLY A 52 -8.71 0.93 -3.07
C GLY A 52 -7.67 1.14 -1.95
N GLY A 53 -6.43 0.71 -2.18
CA GLY A 53 -5.25 0.99 -1.36
C GLY A 53 -5.14 0.27 -0.01
N THR A 54 -6.19 -0.43 0.43
CA THR A 54 -6.21 -1.08 1.75
C THR A 54 -5.40 -2.39 1.78
N PHE A 55 -5.63 -3.27 0.82
CA PHE A 55 -4.91 -4.54 0.64
C PHE A 55 -4.78 -4.84 -0.85
N GLN A 56 -3.81 -5.68 -1.21
CA GLN A 56 -3.54 -5.99 -2.61
C GLN A 56 -3.94 -7.42 -2.96
N PRO A 57 -4.43 -7.67 -4.19
CA PRO A 57 -4.71 -9.02 -4.65
C PRO A 57 -3.49 -9.95 -4.49
N GLY A 58 -3.74 -11.18 -4.01
CA GLY A 58 -2.70 -12.17 -3.71
C GLY A 58 -1.99 -11.98 -2.37
N CYS A 59 -2.36 -10.98 -1.57
CA CYS A 59 -1.81 -10.73 -0.22
C CYS A 59 -2.83 -11.02 0.90
N ASP A 60 -3.82 -11.89 0.66
CA ASP A 60 -4.90 -12.14 1.59
C ASP A 60 -4.60 -13.27 2.59
N ILE A 61 -5.43 -13.34 3.64
CA ILE A 61 -5.27 -14.27 4.77
C ILE A 61 -5.45 -15.73 4.31
N GLN A 62 -6.04 -15.97 3.13
CA GLN A 62 -6.15 -17.32 2.56
C GLN A 62 -4.78 -17.96 2.36
N ASN A 63 -3.77 -17.19 1.93
CA ASN A 63 -2.41 -17.69 1.81
C ASN A 63 -1.80 -18.06 3.17
N THR A 64 -2.14 -17.33 4.23
CA THR A 64 -1.74 -17.68 5.60
C THR A 64 -2.48 -18.91 6.11
N LEU A 65 -3.81 -19.00 5.91
CA LEU A 65 -4.59 -20.18 6.31
C LEU A 65 -4.09 -21.43 5.60
N LEU A 66 -3.76 -21.33 4.31
CA LEU A 66 -3.16 -22.40 3.54
C LEU A 66 -1.79 -22.78 4.11
N GLY A 67 -0.95 -21.79 4.43
CA GLY A 67 0.34 -22.01 5.10
C GLY A 67 0.19 -22.72 6.44
N ILE A 68 -0.80 -22.36 7.25
CA ILE A 68 -1.10 -23.03 8.53
C ILE A 68 -1.62 -24.45 8.30
N ALA A 69 -2.50 -24.65 7.32
CA ALA A 69 -3.07 -25.94 6.99
C ALA A 69 -2.02 -26.93 6.48
N LEU A 70 -1.02 -26.44 5.72
CA LEU A 70 0.04 -27.26 5.12
C LEU A 70 1.25 -27.42 6.05
N GLU A 71 1.62 -26.40 6.83
CA GLU A 71 2.87 -26.35 7.59
C GLU A 71 2.70 -26.19 9.12
N GLY A 72 1.46 -26.20 9.62
CA GLY A 72 1.14 -26.08 11.03
C GLY A 72 1.63 -24.73 11.63
N ILE A 73 2.23 -24.77 12.81
CA ILE A 73 2.73 -23.57 13.52
C ILE A 73 3.83 -22.85 12.71
N LYS A 74 4.56 -23.55 11.83
CA LYS A 74 5.53 -22.89 10.92
C LYS A 74 4.83 -22.00 9.90
N GLY A 75 3.59 -22.33 9.52
CA GLY A 75 2.74 -21.49 8.69
C GLY A 75 2.39 -20.12 9.29
N LEU A 76 2.48 -19.97 10.63
CA LEU A 76 2.33 -18.66 11.29
C LEU A 76 3.54 -17.73 11.07
N GLN A 77 4.71 -18.24 10.69
CA GLN A 77 5.88 -17.39 10.41
C GLN A 77 5.65 -16.48 9.18
N ASN A 78 4.68 -16.83 8.33
CA ASN A 78 4.25 -16.03 7.17
C ASN A 78 3.35 -14.83 7.53
N MET A 79 3.09 -14.56 8.81
CA MET A 79 2.30 -13.38 9.21
C MET A 79 3.06 -12.06 8.95
N ASP A 80 4.38 -12.07 9.08
CA ASP A 80 5.23 -10.92 8.72
C ASP A 80 5.23 -10.68 7.19
N GLN A 81 5.23 -11.78 6.42
CA GLN A 81 5.02 -11.76 4.97
C GLN A 81 3.62 -11.22 4.58
N LEU A 82 2.58 -11.51 5.36
CA LEU A 82 1.22 -11.02 5.10
C LEU A 82 1.11 -9.49 5.24
N VAL A 83 1.75 -8.94 6.26
CA VAL A 83 1.87 -7.49 6.52
C VAL A 83 2.72 -6.83 5.43
N LYS A 84 3.82 -7.47 5.02
CA LYS A 84 4.74 -6.94 4.00
C LYS A 84 4.19 -7.04 2.58
N CYS A 85 3.45 -8.08 2.22
CA CYS A 85 3.01 -8.32 0.85
C CYS A 85 2.25 -7.13 0.25
N SER A 86 1.22 -6.64 0.94
CA SER A 86 0.49 -5.45 0.46
C SER A 86 1.35 -4.19 0.53
N HIS A 87 2.27 -4.10 1.48
CA HIS A 87 3.18 -2.95 1.64
C HIS A 87 4.18 -2.85 0.47
N GLU A 88 4.87 -3.95 0.16
CA GLU A 88 5.88 -4.06 -0.89
C GLU A 88 5.28 -4.02 -2.30
N ARG A 89 3.97 -4.27 -2.46
CA ARG A 89 3.30 -4.18 -3.77
C ARG A 89 3.49 -2.82 -4.44
N SER A 90 3.61 -1.74 -3.66
CA SER A 90 3.91 -0.39 -4.19
C SER A 90 5.17 -0.39 -5.07
N ILE A 91 6.23 -1.06 -4.62
CA ILE A 91 7.50 -1.18 -5.34
C ILE A 91 7.32 -2.00 -6.62
N HIS A 92 6.60 -3.12 -6.53
CA HIS A 92 6.35 -3.98 -7.70
C HIS A 92 5.51 -3.29 -8.77
N LEU A 93 4.51 -2.49 -8.39
CA LEU A 93 3.71 -1.71 -9.34
C LEU A 93 4.54 -0.62 -10.02
N PHE A 94 5.46 0.00 -9.29
CA PHE A 94 6.40 0.96 -9.87
C PHE A 94 7.38 0.29 -10.85
N ILE A 95 7.93 -0.88 -10.50
CA ILE A 95 8.79 -1.65 -11.41
C ILE A 95 8.01 -2.05 -12.68
N ASP A 96 6.77 -2.51 -12.52
CA ASP A 96 5.91 -2.89 -13.64
C ASP A 96 5.66 -1.73 -14.61
N SER A 97 5.44 -0.52 -14.10
CA SER A 97 5.21 0.68 -14.93
C SER A 97 6.43 1.07 -15.77
N LEU A 98 7.64 0.74 -15.31
CA LEU A 98 8.89 0.93 -16.05
C LEU A 98 9.11 -0.14 -17.13
N LEU A 99 8.63 -1.37 -16.90
CA LEU A 99 8.85 -2.50 -17.81
C LEU A 99 7.75 -2.60 -18.88
N ASN A 100 6.51 -2.23 -18.56
CA ASN A 100 5.34 -2.38 -19.43
C ASN A 100 4.89 -1.04 -20.04
N ILE A 101 5.83 -0.29 -20.61
CA ILE A 101 5.60 1.06 -21.15
C ILE A 101 4.53 1.07 -22.27
N GLN A 102 4.37 -0.04 -23.00
CA GLN A 102 3.37 -0.16 -24.06
C GLN A 102 1.95 -0.48 -23.55
N GLN A 103 1.81 -0.85 -22.27
CA GLN A 103 0.54 -1.22 -21.65
C GLN A 103 0.50 -0.69 -20.20
N GLN A 104 0.59 0.63 -20.06
CA GLN A 104 0.58 1.28 -18.76
C GLN A 104 -0.78 1.12 -18.06
N SER A 105 -0.72 0.94 -16.75
CA SER A 105 -1.90 1.03 -15.89
C SER A 105 -2.40 2.48 -15.84
N LEU A 106 -3.72 2.64 -15.83
CA LEU A 106 -4.38 3.95 -15.73
C LEU A 106 -5.01 4.11 -14.35
N ALA A 107 -4.80 5.27 -13.73
CA ALA A 107 -5.49 5.68 -12.52
C ALA A 107 -6.61 6.69 -12.86
N TYR A 108 -7.76 6.54 -12.23
CA TYR A 108 -8.93 7.39 -12.44
C TYR A 108 -9.22 8.19 -11.17
N ARG A 109 -9.41 9.50 -11.31
CA ARG A 109 -9.80 10.35 -10.19
C ARG A 109 -11.21 9.98 -9.75
N CYS A 110 -11.38 9.74 -8.45
CA CYS A 110 -12.66 9.43 -7.85
C CYS A 110 -12.80 10.11 -6.48
N ASN A 111 -14.04 10.29 -6.02
CA ASN A 111 -14.34 10.87 -4.70
C ASN A 111 -14.21 9.85 -3.57
N SER A 112 -14.35 8.55 -3.88
CA SER A 112 -14.27 7.46 -2.91
C SER A 112 -13.80 6.17 -3.58
N LYS A 113 -13.47 5.18 -2.76
CA LYS A 113 -13.15 3.82 -3.21
C LYS A 113 -14.38 2.94 -3.49
N ASP A 114 -15.57 3.36 -3.05
CA ASP A 114 -16.81 2.56 -3.09
C ASP A 114 -17.70 2.90 -4.30
N THR A 115 -17.19 3.73 -5.22
CA THR A 115 -17.88 4.26 -6.40
C THR A 115 -17.39 3.63 -7.69
#